data_AF-A0A644X4H7-F1
#
_entry.id   AF-A0A644X4H7-F1
#
_cell.length_a   1.000
_cell.length_b   1.000
_cell.length_c   1.000
_cell.angle_alpha   90.00
_cell.angle_beta   90.00
_cell.angle_gamma   90.00
#
_symmetry.space_group_name_H-M   'P 1'
#
loop_
_entity.id
_entity.type
_entity.pdbx_description
1 polymer ?
#
loop_
_entity_poly.entity_id
_entity_poly.type
_entity_poly.pdbx_seq_one_letter_code
_entity_poly.pdbx_strand_id
1 'polypeptide(L)'
;MKSCPGCGASLQEGASFCEYCGAQVRTEHTVPQSDPEKSPGAENSGRLHSREGGHSGPQVALRTVSPVFMLLLSFLTFLFYPVLWVFLRRKAFDSMVPEKKLGLVLPLAFLAATVLFVAAGNIEKLPELASSLSFEEKESLTGWSFLAWFASMTMISFRMRTILRKYASRTDGSPLAANLVARSSAMTFFFQFLYIQQHINMLVESGLADRE
;
A
#
# COMPACT_ATOMS: atom_id res chain seq x y z
N MET A 1 -10.60 -20.29 28.12
CA MET A 1 -10.30 -19.40 26.97
C MET A 1 -9.33 -18.31 27.41
N LYS A 2 -8.11 -18.28 26.88
CA LYS A 2 -7.15 -17.19 27.13
C LYS A 2 -7.31 -16.15 26.02
N SER A 3 -7.44 -14.88 26.35
CA SER A 3 -7.42 -13.81 25.35
C SER A 3 -5.99 -13.33 25.15
N CYS A 4 -5.62 -13.05 23.90
CA CYS A 4 -4.30 -12.55 23.57
C CYS A 4 -4.08 -11.15 24.16
N PRO A 5 -2.97 -10.88 24.88
CA PRO A 5 -2.68 -9.55 25.40
C PRO A 5 -2.31 -8.53 24.29
N GLY A 6 -1.98 -9.01 23.08
CA GLY A 6 -1.62 -8.15 21.95
C GLY A 6 -2.80 -7.64 21.13
N CYS A 7 -3.84 -8.45 20.94
CA CYS A 7 -4.97 -8.10 20.06
C CYS A 7 -6.36 -8.45 20.60
N GLY A 8 -6.45 -9.05 21.79
CA GLY A 8 -7.71 -9.45 22.41
C GLY A 8 -8.36 -10.70 21.81
N ALA A 9 -7.78 -11.32 20.78
CA ALA A 9 -8.33 -12.52 20.15
C ALA A 9 -8.35 -13.72 21.10
N SER A 10 -9.38 -14.57 20.99
CA SER A 10 -9.50 -15.80 21.77
C SER A 10 -8.47 -16.83 21.28
N LEU A 11 -7.66 -17.36 22.20
CA LEU A 11 -6.60 -18.32 21.92
C LEU A 11 -7.00 -19.72 22.31
N GLN A 12 -6.53 -20.68 21.52
CA GLN A 12 -6.63 -22.10 21.80
C GLN A 12 -5.77 -22.48 23.02
N GLU A 13 -6.23 -23.44 23.81
CA GLU A 13 -5.56 -23.86 25.04
C GLU A 13 -4.19 -24.47 24.71
N GLY A 14 -3.12 -23.93 25.31
CA GLY A 14 -1.73 -24.35 25.06
C GLY A 14 -1.00 -23.56 23.96
N ALA A 15 -1.65 -22.60 23.29
CA ALA A 15 -0.98 -21.76 22.29
C ALA A 15 0.13 -20.90 22.92
N SER A 16 1.37 -21.10 22.45
CA SER A 16 2.56 -20.33 22.85
C SER A 16 2.69 -19.00 22.12
N PHE A 17 1.94 -18.83 21.02
CA PHE A 17 1.88 -17.60 20.23
C PHE A 17 0.44 -17.38 19.73
N CYS A 18 0.07 -16.11 19.54
CA CYS A 18 -1.21 -15.75 18.96
C CYS A 18 -1.18 -15.88 17.44
N GLU A 19 -2.07 -16.69 16.88
CA GLU A 19 -2.21 -16.85 15.41
C GLU A 19 -2.69 -15.56 14.71
N TYR A 20 -3.36 -14.66 15.45
CA TYR A 20 -3.95 -13.44 14.90
C TYR A 20 -3.00 -12.23 14.91
N CYS A 21 -2.06 -12.13 15.86
CA CYS A 21 -1.15 -10.99 15.97
C CYS A 21 0.32 -11.34 16.19
N GLY A 22 0.65 -12.63 16.36
CA GLY A 22 2.02 -13.10 16.59
C GLY A 22 2.57 -12.83 17.99
N ALA A 23 1.79 -12.22 18.89
CA ALA A 23 2.23 -11.97 20.26
C ALA A 23 2.51 -13.31 20.99
N GLN A 24 3.64 -13.38 21.68
CA GLN A 24 4.01 -14.55 22.48
C GLN A 24 3.13 -14.62 23.72
N VAL A 25 2.47 -15.76 23.90
CA VAL A 25 1.54 -16.01 24.99
C VAL A 25 2.32 -16.84 26.00
N ARG A 26 2.71 -16.23 27.12
CA ARG A 26 3.43 -16.94 28.19
C ARG A 26 2.53 -18.04 28.75
N THR A 27 2.79 -19.28 28.36
CA THR A 27 2.22 -20.48 28.97
C THR A 27 3.02 -20.79 30.22
N GLU A 28 2.56 -20.30 31.38
CA GLU A 28 3.05 -20.85 32.65
C GLU A 28 2.57 -22.30 32.78
N HIS A 29 3.46 -23.23 32.45
CA HIS A 29 3.39 -24.60 32.95
C HIS A 29 4.06 -24.63 34.31
N THR A 30 3.29 -24.75 35.39
CA THR A 30 3.75 -25.34 36.64
C THR A 30 2.57 -26.05 37.31
N VAL A 31 2.78 -27.30 37.70
CA VAL A 31 1.90 -28.12 38.55
C VAL A 31 2.83 -28.71 39.64
N PRO A 32 2.43 -28.92 40.91
CA PRO A 32 1.37 -28.30 41.73
C PRO A 32 1.87 -27.85 43.14
N GLN A 33 1.21 -26.88 43.80
CA GLN A 33 1.09 -26.86 45.27
C GLN A 33 -0.01 -25.90 45.77
N SER A 34 -1.02 -26.49 46.43
CA SER A 34 -1.93 -26.02 47.50
C SER A 34 -2.34 -24.53 47.65
N ASP A 35 -3.66 -24.31 47.62
CA ASP A 35 -4.49 -23.13 48.02
C ASP A 35 -4.26 -22.60 49.47
N PRO A 36 -4.98 -21.55 49.95
CA PRO A 36 -5.25 -20.21 49.37
C PRO A 36 -5.14 -19.07 50.42
N GLU A 37 -4.72 -17.82 50.11
CA GLU A 37 -5.16 -16.66 50.93
C GLU A 37 -5.02 -15.26 50.26
N LYS A 38 -6.18 -14.62 50.02
CA LYS A 38 -6.54 -13.20 50.27
C LYS A 38 -5.80 -12.03 49.55
N SER A 39 -6.59 -11.31 48.72
CA SER A 39 -6.41 -9.90 48.24
C SER A 39 -6.54 -8.87 49.40
N PRO A 40 -6.34 -7.53 49.27
CA PRO A 40 -6.06 -6.71 48.08
C PRO A 40 -4.98 -5.61 48.28
N GLY A 41 -4.56 -4.94 47.20
CA GLY A 41 -3.70 -3.74 47.29
C GLY A 41 -3.47 -3.08 45.94
N ALA A 42 -4.04 -1.90 45.77
CA ALA A 42 -4.02 -1.08 44.58
C ALA A 42 -2.66 -0.38 44.34
N GLU A 43 -2.58 0.20 43.14
CA GLU A 43 -1.82 1.41 42.78
C GLU A 43 -0.39 1.27 42.20
N ASN A 44 -0.37 1.66 40.92
CA ASN A 44 0.56 2.62 40.33
C ASN A 44 1.84 2.07 39.67
N SER A 45 1.75 1.80 38.37
CA SER A 45 2.77 2.29 37.44
C SER A 45 2.22 2.32 36.01
N GLY A 46 1.44 3.36 35.72
CA GLY A 46 1.16 3.77 34.34
C GLY A 46 2.43 4.37 33.73
N ARG A 47 3.39 3.53 33.33
CA ARG A 47 4.45 3.95 32.42
C ARG A 47 4.08 3.41 31.04
N LEU A 48 3.44 4.28 30.28
CA LEU A 48 3.31 4.20 28.84
C LEU A 48 4.71 3.98 28.26
N HIS A 49 5.11 2.73 28.07
CA HIS A 49 6.22 2.40 27.19
C HIS A 49 5.72 2.71 25.78
N SER A 50 5.89 3.98 25.38
CA SER A 50 6.13 4.34 24.00
C SER A 50 7.15 3.34 23.48
N ARG A 51 6.65 2.41 22.66
CA ARG A 51 7.47 1.47 21.93
C ARG A 51 8.17 2.29 20.85
N GLU A 52 9.24 2.96 21.22
CA GLU A 52 10.26 3.46 20.31
C GLU A 52 10.88 2.23 19.64
N GLY A 53 10.20 1.73 18.60
CA GLY A 53 10.82 0.86 17.62
C GLY A 53 11.89 1.70 16.92
N GLY A 54 13.15 1.40 17.21
CA GLY A 54 14.29 1.99 16.52
C GLY A 54 14.26 1.58 15.05
N HIS A 55 13.60 2.38 14.22
CA HIS A 55 13.67 2.28 12.77
C HIS A 55 14.94 2.99 12.31
N SER A 56 15.97 2.22 12.00
CA SER A 56 17.27 2.72 11.50
C SER A 56 17.25 3.06 9.99
N GLY A 57 16.07 3.38 9.44
CA GLY A 57 15.86 3.69 8.02
C GLY A 57 15.67 5.18 7.74
N PRO A 58 15.79 5.63 6.48
CA PRO A 58 15.39 6.99 6.09
C PRO A 58 13.92 7.23 6.44
N GLN A 59 13.67 8.20 7.33
CA GLN A 59 12.33 8.66 7.68
C GLN A 59 11.69 9.31 6.44
N VAL A 60 10.61 8.73 5.92
CA VAL A 60 9.85 9.27 4.78
C VAL A 60 8.43 9.55 5.23
N ALA A 61 7.98 10.80 5.07
CA ALA A 61 6.61 11.18 5.31
C ALA A 61 5.73 10.77 4.11
N LEU A 62 4.64 10.07 4.39
CA LEU A 62 3.67 9.60 3.40
C LEU A 62 2.26 10.00 3.80
N ARG A 63 1.54 10.64 2.86
CA ARG A 63 0.12 10.93 3.03
C ARG A 63 -0.75 9.67 2.94
N THR A 64 -1.63 9.48 3.91
CA THR A 64 -2.65 8.40 3.88
C THR A 64 -3.91 8.88 3.16
N VAL A 65 -4.51 8.02 2.33
CA VAL A 65 -5.72 8.33 1.56
C VAL A 65 -6.57 7.07 1.44
N SER A 66 -7.89 7.18 1.60
CA SER A 66 -8.82 6.06 1.40
C SER A 66 -8.85 5.61 -0.07
N PRO A 67 -8.67 4.31 -0.38
CA PRO A 67 -8.77 3.80 -1.75
C PRO A 67 -10.15 4.03 -2.40
N VAL A 68 -11.23 4.03 -1.60
CA VAL A 68 -12.59 4.28 -2.10
C VAL A 68 -12.73 5.71 -2.60
N PHE A 69 -12.20 6.67 -1.86
CA PHE A 69 -12.19 8.07 -2.27
C PHE A 69 -11.35 8.27 -3.55
N MET A 70 -10.23 7.56 -3.66
CA MET A 70 -9.41 7.58 -4.87
C MET A 70 -10.13 7.01 -6.09
N LEU A 71 -10.88 5.93 -5.91
CA LEU A 71 -11.71 5.35 -6.98
C LEU A 71 -12.74 6.38 -7.45
N LEU A 72 -13.46 7.01 -6.52
CA LEU A 72 -14.46 8.05 -6.82
C LEU A 72 -13.83 9.24 -7.58
N LEU A 73 -12.69 9.75 -7.12
CA LEU A 73 -11.98 10.82 -7.81
C LEU A 73 -11.50 10.42 -9.19
N SER A 74 -11.09 9.17 -9.39
CA SER A 74 -10.67 8.67 -10.70
C SER A 74 -11.81 8.69 -11.71
N PHE A 75 -13.02 8.33 -11.30
CA PHE A 75 -14.20 8.47 -12.14
C PHE A 75 -14.57 9.94 -12.38
N LEU A 76 -14.58 10.76 -11.34
CA LEU A 76 -14.96 12.17 -11.43
C LEU A 76 -14.02 12.99 -12.34
N THR A 77 -12.75 12.60 -12.40
CA THR A 77 -11.70 13.30 -13.17
C THR A 77 -11.37 12.61 -14.49
N PHE A 78 -12.22 11.70 -14.99
CA PHE A 78 -11.99 10.98 -16.25
C PHE A 78 -10.59 10.36 -16.33
N LEU A 79 -10.17 9.65 -15.27
CA LEU A 79 -8.89 8.94 -15.16
C LEU A 79 -7.63 9.83 -15.07
N PHE A 80 -7.77 11.16 -14.97
CA PHE A 80 -6.63 12.05 -14.74
C PHE A 80 -6.13 12.03 -13.29
N TYR A 81 -6.99 11.75 -12.30
CA TYR A 81 -6.59 11.69 -10.90
C TYR A 81 -5.45 10.68 -10.62
N PRO A 82 -5.49 9.42 -11.12
CA PRO A 82 -4.36 8.50 -11.00
C PRO A 82 -3.03 9.09 -11.48
N VAL A 83 -3.04 9.85 -12.58
CA VAL A 83 -1.84 10.51 -13.11
C VAL A 83 -1.34 11.55 -12.10
N LEU A 84 -2.22 12.46 -11.66
CA LEU A 84 -1.89 13.47 -10.66
C LEU A 84 -1.34 12.84 -9.37
N TRP A 85 -1.98 11.77 -8.89
CA TRP A 85 -1.57 11.02 -7.71
C TRP A 85 -0.14 10.48 -7.84
N VAL A 86 0.24 9.94 -9.01
CA VAL A 86 1.61 9.49 -9.29
C VAL A 86 2.58 10.67 -9.25
N PHE A 87 2.24 11.81 -9.87
CA PHE A 87 3.11 13.00 -9.87
C PHE A 87 3.36 13.57 -8.49
N LEU A 88 2.31 13.69 -7.67
CA LEU A 88 2.40 14.21 -6.31
C LEU A 88 3.27 13.32 -5.42
N ARG A 89 3.26 12.00 -5.64
CA ARG A 89 4.04 11.04 -4.84
C ARG A 89 5.42 10.73 -5.39
N ARG A 90 5.75 11.16 -6.60
CA ARG A 90 7.04 10.85 -7.26
C ARG A 90 8.24 11.13 -6.36
N LYS A 91 8.28 12.31 -5.74
CA LYS A 91 9.41 12.73 -4.88
C LYS A 91 9.60 11.81 -3.68
N ALA A 92 8.52 11.46 -2.98
CA ALA A 92 8.56 10.54 -1.84
C ALA A 92 9.02 9.13 -2.25
N PHE A 93 8.59 8.65 -3.43
CA PHE A 93 9.05 7.36 -3.95
C PHE A 93 10.51 7.38 -4.39
N ASP A 94 10.97 8.47 -4.99
CA ASP A 94 12.36 8.63 -5.42
C ASP A 94 13.32 8.77 -4.22
N SER A 95 12.85 9.25 -3.06
CA SER A 95 13.65 9.34 -1.83
C SER A 95 13.75 8.03 -1.04
N MET A 96 12.79 7.11 -1.20
CA MET A 96 12.78 5.83 -0.46
C MET A 96 13.96 4.90 -0.83
N VAL A 97 14.30 4.79 -2.12
CA VAL A 97 15.33 3.85 -2.60
C VAL A 97 16.22 4.51 -3.67
N PRO A 98 17.47 4.90 -3.34
CA PRO A 98 18.35 5.61 -4.27
C PRO A 98 18.65 4.86 -5.58
N GLU A 99 18.73 3.53 -5.51
CA GLU A 99 19.03 2.65 -6.65
C GLU A 99 17.86 2.49 -7.64
N LYS A 100 16.62 2.77 -7.21
CA LYS A 100 15.42 2.48 -8.01
C LYS A 100 14.42 3.61 -7.87
N LYS A 101 14.52 4.55 -8.80
CA LYS A 101 13.64 5.73 -8.90
C LYS A 101 12.45 5.43 -9.79
N LEU A 102 11.33 6.09 -9.51
CA LEU A 102 10.20 6.17 -10.41
C LEU A 102 10.54 7.10 -11.59
N GLY A 103 11.27 8.19 -11.31
CA GLY A 103 11.73 9.15 -12.31
C GLY A 103 10.58 9.93 -12.96
N LEU A 104 10.92 10.90 -13.80
CA LEU A 104 9.94 11.76 -14.46
C LEU A 104 9.34 11.11 -15.72
N VAL A 105 10.09 10.22 -16.37
CA VAL A 105 9.72 9.61 -17.66
C VAL A 105 8.46 8.74 -17.54
N LEU A 106 8.38 7.90 -16.51
CA LEU A 106 7.23 6.99 -16.32
C LEU A 106 5.91 7.75 -16.11
N PRO A 107 5.81 8.71 -15.18
CA PRO A 107 4.61 9.52 -14.99
C PRO A 107 4.22 10.32 -16.24
N LEU A 108 5.19 10.85 -17.00
CA LEU A 108 4.92 11.54 -18.27
C LEU A 108 4.38 10.59 -19.34
N ALA A 109 4.95 9.40 -19.48
CA ALA A 109 4.45 8.39 -20.40
C ALA A 109 3.01 7.97 -20.05
N PHE A 110 2.69 7.86 -18.76
CA PHE A 110 1.33 7.59 -18.30
C PHE A 110 0.36 8.74 -18.55
N LEU A 111 0.80 10.00 -18.36
CA LEU A 111 0.02 11.17 -18.73
C LEU A 111 -0.30 11.16 -20.23
N ALA A 112 0.72 10.95 -21.09
CA ALA A 112 0.54 10.88 -22.53
C ALA A 112 -0.43 9.77 -22.95
N ALA A 113 -0.29 8.57 -22.37
CA ALA A 113 -1.19 7.45 -22.64
C ALA A 113 -2.63 7.73 -22.17
N THR A 114 -2.81 8.43 -21.05
CA THR A 114 -4.13 8.84 -20.55
C THR A 114 -4.79 9.86 -21.47
N VAL A 115 -4.05 10.89 -21.89
CA VAL A 115 -4.54 11.89 -22.86
C VAL A 115 -4.92 11.22 -24.18
N LEU A 116 -4.08 10.32 -24.69
CA LEU A 116 -4.34 9.58 -25.92
C LEU A 116 -5.60 8.71 -25.80
N PHE A 117 -5.76 7.97 -24.70
CA PHE A 117 -6.94 7.14 -24.46
C PHE A 117 -8.22 7.97 -24.36
N VAL A 118 -8.19 9.08 -23.63
CA VAL A 118 -9.34 9.99 -23.51
C VAL A 118 -9.68 10.62 -24.85
N ALA A 119 -8.68 11.05 -25.64
CA ALA A 119 -8.89 11.61 -26.97
C ALA A 119 -9.46 10.57 -27.95
N ALA A 120 -8.91 9.35 -27.97
CA ALA A 120 -9.38 8.27 -28.82
C ALA A 120 -10.85 7.89 -28.50
N GLY A 121 -11.19 7.76 -27.22
CA GLY A 121 -12.57 7.48 -26.78
C GLY A 121 -13.56 8.62 -27.00
N ASN A 122 -13.09 9.83 -27.30
CA ASN A 122 -13.92 11.00 -27.58
C ASN A 122 -13.70 11.55 -29.00
N ILE A 123 -13.21 10.73 -29.93
CA ILE A 123 -12.78 11.19 -31.25
C ILE A 123 -13.91 11.84 -32.06
N GLU A 124 -15.17 11.46 -31.82
CA GLU A 124 -16.35 12.07 -32.45
C GLU A 124 -16.51 13.56 -32.10
N LYS A 125 -15.95 14.01 -30.98
CA LYS A 125 -15.92 15.43 -30.58
C LYS A 125 -14.83 16.23 -31.32
N LEU A 126 -13.99 15.57 -32.11
CA LEU A 126 -12.91 16.15 -32.92
C LEU A 126 -13.27 16.02 -34.41
N PRO A 127 -14.06 16.95 -34.99
CA PRO A 127 -14.68 16.77 -36.30
C PRO A 127 -13.67 16.59 -37.44
N GLU A 128 -12.53 17.28 -37.40
CA GLU A 128 -11.46 17.14 -38.39
C GLU A 128 -10.90 15.71 -38.40
N LEU A 129 -10.54 15.18 -37.22
CA LEU A 129 -9.95 13.84 -37.06
C LEU A 129 -10.98 12.71 -37.22
N ALA A 130 -12.23 12.94 -36.84
CA ALA A 130 -13.32 11.97 -36.97
C ALA A 130 -13.70 11.71 -38.44
N SER A 131 -13.58 12.72 -39.30
CA SER A 131 -13.89 12.61 -40.73
C SER A 131 -12.78 11.91 -41.53
N SER A 132 -11.53 11.98 -41.05
CA SER A 132 -10.37 11.39 -41.71
C SER A 132 -10.15 9.90 -41.42
N LEU A 133 -10.84 9.32 -40.44
CA LEU A 133 -10.65 7.93 -40.00
C LEU A 133 -11.89 7.09 -40.25
N SER A 134 -11.68 5.88 -40.76
CA SER A 134 -12.72 4.85 -40.87
C SER A 134 -13.16 4.33 -39.49
N PHE A 135 -14.27 3.60 -39.45
CA PHE A 135 -14.75 2.97 -38.21
C PHE A 135 -13.73 1.99 -37.62
N GLU A 136 -13.11 1.15 -38.46
CA GLU A 136 -12.12 0.15 -38.04
C GLU A 136 -10.87 0.81 -37.44
N GLU A 137 -10.40 1.91 -38.03
CA GLU A 137 -9.27 2.68 -37.50
C GLU A 137 -9.58 3.32 -36.15
N LYS A 138 -10.82 3.81 -35.93
CA LYS A 138 -11.25 4.38 -34.65
C LYS A 138 -11.27 3.35 -33.53
N GLU A 139 -11.81 2.16 -33.82
CA GLU A 139 -11.85 1.06 -32.86
C GLU A 139 -10.45 0.58 -32.51
N SER A 140 -9.61 0.37 -33.53
CA SER A 140 -8.20 0.00 -33.37
C SER A 140 -7.43 1.03 -32.53
N LEU A 141 -7.55 2.32 -32.86
CA LEU A 141 -6.92 3.41 -32.12
C LEU A 141 -7.34 3.42 -30.65
N THR A 142 -8.63 3.23 -30.37
CA THR A 142 -9.16 3.18 -29.01
C THR A 142 -8.60 1.99 -28.23
N GLY A 143 -8.58 0.80 -28.86
CA GLY A 143 -8.03 -0.42 -28.27
C GLY A 143 -6.54 -0.32 -27.95
N TRP A 144 -5.72 0.14 -28.88
CA TRP A 144 -4.28 0.33 -28.65
C TRP A 144 -3.99 1.40 -27.60
N SER A 145 -4.79 2.47 -27.58
CA SER A 145 -4.66 3.52 -26.56
C SER A 145 -5.01 3.00 -25.17
N PHE A 146 -6.06 2.17 -25.04
CA PHE A 146 -6.41 1.49 -23.80
C PHE A 146 -5.27 0.57 -23.32
N LEU A 147 -4.72 -0.24 -24.22
CA LEU A 147 -3.59 -1.13 -23.89
C LEU A 147 -2.37 -0.34 -23.43
N ALA A 148 -2.02 0.75 -24.11
CA ALA A 148 -0.91 1.61 -23.72
C ALA A 148 -1.13 2.25 -22.35
N TRP A 149 -2.34 2.76 -22.09
CA TRP A 149 -2.74 3.32 -20.79
C TRP A 149 -2.63 2.28 -19.67
N PHE A 150 -3.22 1.10 -19.88
CA PHE A 150 -3.24 0.01 -18.91
C PHE A 150 -1.82 -0.54 -18.64
N ALA A 151 -1.01 -0.71 -19.69
CA ALA A 151 0.37 -1.19 -19.57
C ALA A 151 1.25 -0.19 -18.81
N SER A 152 1.11 1.11 -19.10
CA SER A 152 1.85 2.18 -18.40
C SER A 152 1.53 2.20 -16.91
N MET A 153 0.23 2.13 -16.57
CA MET A 153 -0.21 2.07 -15.17
C MET A 153 0.25 0.81 -14.44
N THR A 154 0.21 -0.34 -15.12
CA THR A 154 0.75 -1.60 -14.60
C THR A 154 2.24 -1.47 -14.32
N MET A 155 3.02 -0.94 -15.26
CA MET A 155 4.46 -0.75 -15.10
C MET A 155 4.80 0.16 -13.91
N ILE A 156 4.08 1.28 -13.76
CA ILE A 156 4.20 2.17 -12.60
C ILE A 156 3.88 1.42 -11.30
N SER A 157 2.77 0.69 -11.26
CA SER A 157 2.33 -0.05 -10.06
C SER A 157 3.37 -1.10 -9.64
N PHE A 158 3.94 -1.86 -10.59
CA PHE A 158 5.00 -2.83 -10.31
C PHE A 158 6.31 -2.17 -9.87
N ARG A 159 6.64 -0.99 -10.43
CA ARG A 159 7.80 -0.20 -9.99
C ARG A 159 7.61 0.27 -8.55
N MET A 160 6.48 0.88 -8.24
CA MET A 160 6.13 1.34 -6.88
C MET A 160 6.10 0.18 -5.89
N ARG A 161 5.51 -0.97 -6.24
CA ARG A 161 5.58 -2.20 -5.43
C ARG A 161 7.01 -2.59 -5.10
N THR A 162 7.90 -2.56 -6.08
CA THR A 162 9.30 -2.96 -5.84
C THR A 162 10.00 -2.00 -4.90
N ILE A 163 9.72 -0.69 -5.02
CA ILE A 163 10.26 0.35 -4.14
C ILE A 163 9.76 0.13 -2.71
N LEU A 164 8.44 -0.03 -2.51
CA LEU A 164 7.84 -0.24 -1.18
C LEU A 164 8.42 -1.47 -0.47
N ARG A 165 8.55 -2.59 -1.17
CA ARG A 165 9.10 -3.83 -0.61
C ARG A 165 10.55 -3.67 -0.17
N LYS A 166 11.37 -2.99 -0.99
CA LYS A 166 12.78 -2.76 -0.71
C LYS A 166 12.99 -1.71 0.38
N TYR A 167 12.09 -0.74 0.49
CA TYR A 167 12.07 0.21 1.60
C TYR A 167 11.72 -0.49 2.92
N ALA A 168 10.66 -1.29 2.94
CA ALA A 168 10.24 -2.05 4.12
C ALA A 168 11.34 -3.01 4.60
N SER A 169 12.00 -3.73 3.69
CA SER A 169 13.10 -4.64 4.04
C SER A 169 14.36 -3.95 4.58
N ARG A 170 14.54 -2.66 4.30
CA ARG A 170 15.68 -1.87 4.78
C ARG A 170 15.38 -1.19 6.11
N THR A 171 14.12 -0.81 6.30
CA THR A 171 13.66 -0.05 7.46
C THR A 171 13.38 -0.97 8.65
N ASP A 172 12.83 -2.16 8.39
CA ASP A 172 12.76 -3.24 9.36
C ASP A 172 13.69 -4.37 8.89
N GLY A 173 14.71 -4.68 9.70
CA GLY A 173 15.70 -5.72 9.41
C GLY A 173 15.09 -7.13 9.40
N SER A 174 13.82 -7.29 9.78
CA SER A 174 13.11 -8.55 9.68
C SER A 174 12.78 -8.91 8.22
N PRO A 175 13.01 -10.17 7.78
CA PRO A 175 12.53 -10.64 6.48
C PRO A 175 10.99 -10.70 6.41
N LEU A 176 10.30 -10.51 7.54
CA LEU A 176 8.85 -10.55 7.63
C LEU A 176 8.21 -9.27 7.08
N ALA A 177 8.74 -8.08 7.40
CA ALA A 177 8.18 -6.80 6.95
C ALA A 177 8.09 -6.69 5.42
N ALA A 178 9.16 -7.13 4.73
CA ALA A 178 9.18 -7.16 3.27
C ALA A 178 8.11 -8.09 2.68
N ASN A 179 7.75 -9.16 3.39
CA ASN A 179 6.76 -10.14 2.93
C ASN A 179 5.32 -9.73 3.25
N LEU A 180 5.11 -8.84 4.23
CA LEU A 180 3.81 -8.25 4.54
C LEU A 180 3.44 -7.13 3.55
N VAL A 181 4.41 -6.35 3.09
CA VAL A 181 4.18 -5.20 2.19
C VAL A 181 4.08 -5.65 0.73
N ALA A 182 2.95 -5.32 0.08
CA ALA A 182 2.71 -5.54 -1.35
C ALA A 182 3.09 -6.95 -1.84
N ARG A 183 2.71 -7.99 -1.08
CA ARG A 183 3.10 -9.39 -1.33
C ARG A 183 2.71 -9.86 -2.72
N SER A 184 1.47 -9.60 -3.13
CA SER A 184 0.88 -10.21 -4.32
C SER A 184 1.13 -9.40 -5.60
N SER A 185 1.78 -10.03 -6.58
CA SER A 185 1.91 -9.49 -7.94
C SER A 185 0.56 -9.47 -8.66
N ALA A 186 -0.27 -10.50 -8.47
CA ALA A 186 -1.61 -10.56 -9.05
C ALA A 186 -2.49 -9.40 -8.55
N MET A 187 -2.50 -9.13 -7.24
CA MET A 187 -3.25 -7.99 -6.71
C MET A 187 -2.72 -6.65 -7.24
N THR A 188 -1.42 -6.53 -7.47
CA THR A 188 -0.83 -5.34 -8.08
C THR A 188 -1.30 -5.15 -9.52
N PHE A 189 -1.46 -6.23 -10.28
CA PHE A 189 -1.97 -6.16 -11.65
C PHE A 189 -3.44 -5.76 -11.71
N PHE A 190 -4.30 -6.40 -10.90
CA PHE A 190 -5.75 -6.16 -10.93
C PHE A 190 -6.17 -4.85 -10.27
N PHE A 191 -5.54 -4.49 -9.16
CA PHE A 191 -5.94 -3.33 -8.35
C PHE A 191 -4.97 -2.14 -8.47
N GLN A 192 -3.85 -2.29 -9.19
CA GLN A 192 -2.91 -1.23 -9.59
C GLN A 192 -2.64 -0.21 -8.46
N PHE A 193 -2.81 1.08 -8.71
CA PHE A 193 -2.55 2.14 -7.73
C PHE A 193 -3.37 2.05 -6.45
N LEU A 194 -4.57 1.44 -6.47
CA LEU A 194 -5.37 1.26 -5.26
C LEU A 194 -4.71 0.28 -4.30
N TYR A 195 -4.13 -0.81 -4.84
CA TYR A 195 -3.34 -1.75 -4.06
C TYR A 195 -2.10 -1.09 -3.45
N ILE A 196 -1.42 -0.25 -4.24
CA ILE A 196 -0.26 0.51 -3.78
C ILE A 196 -0.66 1.48 -2.67
N GLN A 197 -1.75 2.23 -2.82
CA GLN A 197 -2.23 3.15 -1.79
C GLN A 197 -2.58 2.41 -0.49
N GLN A 198 -3.24 1.26 -0.58
CA GLN A 198 -3.57 0.48 0.61
C GLN A 198 -2.30 0.07 1.38
N HIS A 199 -1.24 -0.32 0.66
CA HIS A 199 0.04 -0.66 1.29
C HIS A 199 0.83 0.56 1.77
N ILE A 200 0.65 1.74 1.17
CA ILE A 200 1.17 3.00 1.74
C ILE A 200 0.50 3.28 3.09
N ASN A 201 -0.83 3.18 3.16
CA ASN A 201 -1.56 3.39 4.41
C ASN A 201 -1.07 2.42 5.50
N MET A 202 -0.93 1.15 5.13
CA MET A 202 -0.41 0.12 6.04
C MET A 202 1.00 0.42 6.56
N LEU A 203 1.91 0.96 5.74
CA LEU A 203 3.26 1.35 6.19
C LEU A 203 3.21 2.47 7.22
N VAL A 204 2.35 3.46 7.01
CA VAL A 204 2.17 4.58 7.95
C VAL A 204 1.53 4.08 9.25
N GLU A 205 0.52 3.21 9.16
CA GLU A 205 -0.17 2.63 10.32
C GLU A 205 0.73 1.70 11.14
N SER A 206 1.66 0.99 10.50
CA SER A 206 2.62 0.13 11.19
C SER A 206 3.83 0.90 11.74
N GLY A 207 3.88 2.22 11.58
CA GLY A 207 5.00 3.07 12.02
C GLY A 207 6.30 2.89 11.22
N LEU A 208 6.22 2.27 10.03
CA LEU A 208 7.37 2.11 9.12
C LEU A 208 7.63 3.36 8.27
N ALA A 209 6.67 4.29 8.22
CA ALA A 209 6.77 5.58 7.55
C ALA A 209 6.03 6.63 8.38
N ASP A 210 6.50 7.87 8.33
CA ASP A 210 5.86 8.98 9.03
C ASP A 210 4.58 9.42 8.31
N ARG A 211 3.61 9.95 9.05
CA ARG A 211 2.42 10.58 8.46
C ARG A 211 2.75 12.02 8.08
N GLU A 212 2.48 12.36 6.82
CA GLU A 212 2.51 13.74 6.30
C GLU A 212 1.29 14.57 6.76
#